data_AF-A0A8B5PR41-F1
#
_entry.id   AF-A0A8B5PR41-F1
#
_cell.length_a   1.000
_cell.length_b   1.000
_cell.length_c   1.000
_cell.angle_alpha   90.00
_cell.angle_beta   90.00
_cell.angle_gamma   90.00
#
_symmetry.space_group_name_H-M   'P 1'
#
loop_
_entity.id
_entity.type
_entity.pdbx_description
1 polymer ?
#
loop_
_entity_poly.entity_id
_entity_poly.type
_entity_poly.pdbx_seq_one_letter_code
_entity_poly.pdbx_strand_id
1 'polypeptide(L)'
;ARQRLVDAIESISEGFALYDREDRLVLSNSRYRELLYAGLEAELTPGTAFEEIIRRSAERGYIRDAEGRVDEWIAERLWRHRNPGEPWVQRRGDGR
;
A
#
# COMPACT_ATOMS: atom_id res chain seq x y z
N ALA A 1 7.80 -5.99 23.79
CA ALA A 1 8.37 -6.34 22.47
C ALA A 1 7.68 -5.60 21.33
N ARG A 2 6.34 -5.67 21.20
CA ARG A 2 5.55 -5.01 20.13
C ARG A 2 5.84 -3.51 19.97
N GLN A 3 5.96 -2.76 21.06
CA GLN A 3 6.23 -1.32 21.01
C GLN A 3 7.55 -0.99 20.30
N ARG A 4 8.64 -1.73 20.58
CA ARG A 4 9.94 -1.48 19.92
C ARG A 4 9.90 -1.73 18.41
N LEU A 5 9.10 -2.70 17.97
CA LEU A 5 8.96 -3.00 16.54
C LEU A 5 8.20 -1.88 15.82
N VAL A 6 7.16 -1.34 16.47
CA VAL A 6 6.41 -0.17 15.99
C VAL A 6 7.30 1.07 15.96
N ASP A 7 8.05 1.34 17.02
CA ASP A 7 8.93 2.51 17.05
C ASP A 7 10.05 2.41 15.99
N ALA A 8 10.57 1.21 15.75
CA ALA A 8 11.58 0.96 14.73
C ALA A 8 11.06 1.23 13.31
N ILE A 9 9.87 0.73 12.95
CA ILE A 9 9.29 0.97 11.61
C ILE A 9 8.84 2.41 11.40
N GLU A 10 8.45 3.12 12.46
CA GLU A 10 8.11 4.55 12.38
C GLU A 10 9.35 5.41 12.13
N SER A 11 10.55 4.94 12.50
CA SER A 11 11.81 5.64 12.21
C SER A 11 12.29 5.49 10.77
N ILE A 12 11.64 4.65 9.95
CA ILE A 12 12.01 4.40 8.55
C ILE A 12 11.46 5.52 7.65
N SER A 13 12.32 6.10 6.82
CA SER A 13 11.96 7.17 5.86
C SER A 13 11.08 6.73 4.69
N GLU A 14 10.96 5.42 4.49
CA GLU A 14 10.15 4.74 3.48
C GLU A 14 8.81 4.25 4.07
N GLY A 15 7.80 4.11 3.21
CA GLY A 15 6.52 3.55 3.61
C GLY A 15 6.63 2.06 3.90
N PHE A 16 6.23 1.64 5.10
CA PHE A 16 6.20 0.24 5.52
C PHE A 16 4.77 -0.23 5.79
N ALA A 17 4.41 -1.40 5.28
CA ALA A 17 3.18 -2.11 5.66
C ALA A 17 3.43 -3.63 5.73
N LEU A 18 2.84 -4.28 6.72
CA LEU A 18 2.81 -5.74 6.86
C LEU A 18 1.37 -6.23 6.67
N TYR A 19 1.23 -7.30 5.91
CA TYR A 19 -0.03 -8.00 5.69
C TYR A 19 0.04 -9.42 6.27
N ASP A 20 -1.10 -9.95 6.68
CA ASP A 20 -1.23 -11.36 7.08
C ASP A 20 -1.43 -12.28 5.87
N ARG A 21 -1.59 -13.58 6.15
CA ARG A 21 -1.83 -14.63 5.14
C ARG A 21 -3.17 -14.50 4.41
N GLU A 22 -4.12 -13.75 4.96
CA GLU A 22 -5.39 -13.41 4.31
C GLU A 22 -5.32 -12.10 3.52
N ASP A 23 -4.12 -11.55 3.31
CA ASP A 23 -3.89 -10.31 2.57
C ASP A 23 -4.51 -9.09 3.27
N ARG A 24 -4.55 -9.11 4.61
CA ARG A 24 -5.10 -8.03 5.45
C ARG A 24 -4.01 -7.27 6.17
N LEU A 25 -4.16 -5.95 6.22
CA LEU A 25 -3.19 -5.06 6.87
C LEU A 25 -3.07 -5.40 8.36
N VAL A 26 -1.86 -5.72 8.81
CA VAL A 26 -1.55 -5.96 10.24
C VAL A 26 -0.99 -4.71 10.88
N LEU A 27 -0.07 -4.04 10.18
CA LEU A 27 0.54 -2.79 10.62
C LEU A 27 1.05 -1.97 9.44
N SER A 28 1.10 -0.65 9.62
CA SER A 28 1.80 0.25 8.72
C SER A 28 2.38 1.43 9.48
N ASN A 29 3.48 1.98 9.00
CA ASN A 29 4.04 3.21 9.56
C ASN A 29 3.29 4.45 9.04
N SER A 30 3.47 5.58 9.72
CA SER A 30 2.93 6.89 9.29
C SER A 30 3.32 7.21 7.85
N ARG A 31 4.57 6.93 7.48
CA ARG A 31 5.11 7.22 6.16
C ARG A 31 4.37 6.50 5.02
N TYR A 32 3.91 5.27 5.24
CA TYR A 32 3.08 4.53 4.30
C TYR A 32 1.74 5.23 4.05
N ARG A 33 1.13 5.80 5.09
CA ARG A 33 -0.14 6.52 5.00
C ARG A 33 0.04 7.85 4.25
N GLU A 34 1.07 8.61 4.63
CA GLU A 34 1.36 9.92 4.03
C GLU A 34 1.81 9.82 2.57
N LEU A 35 2.77 8.95 2.27
CA LEU A 35 3.36 8.89 0.94
C LEU A 35 2.45 8.22 -0.06
N LEU A 36 1.78 7.15 0.36
CA LEU A 36 1.13 6.30 -0.60
C LEU A 36 -0.33 6.64 -0.81
N TYR A 37 -0.97 7.23 0.20
CA TYR A 37 -2.41 7.28 0.36
C TYR A 37 -2.88 8.50 1.17
N ALA A 38 -2.25 9.66 0.98
CA ALA A 38 -2.66 10.91 1.63
C ALA A 38 -4.17 11.15 1.40
N GLY A 39 -4.95 11.33 2.48
CA GLY A 39 -6.42 11.44 2.42
C GLY A 39 -7.19 10.12 2.46
N LEU A 40 -6.52 8.99 2.69
CA LEU A 40 -7.12 7.67 3.00
C LEU A 40 -6.77 7.23 4.43
N GLU A 41 -6.39 8.15 5.33
CA GLU A 41 -5.86 7.76 6.66
C GLU A 41 -6.87 6.93 7.48
N ALA A 42 -8.16 7.25 7.38
CA ALA A 42 -9.24 6.53 8.05
C ALA A 42 -9.46 5.10 7.52
N GLU A 43 -8.88 4.77 6.36
CA GLU A 43 -9.19 3.55 5.61
C GLU A 43 -8.05 2.52 5.70
N LEU A 44 -6.87 2.95 6.18
CA LEU A 44 -5.68 2.12 6.44
C LEU A 44 -5.65 1.56 7.86
N THR A 45 -6.79 1.04 8.32
CA THR A 45 -6.92 0.38 9.61
C THR A 45 -6.46 -1.09 9.53
N PRO A 46 -5.89 -1.65 10.61
CA PRO A 46 -5.62 -3.08 10.66
C PRO A 46 -6.88 -3.91 10.32
N GLY A 47 -6.73 -4.95 9.49
CA GLY A 47 -7.80 -5.79 8.98
C GLY A 47 -8.30 -5.43 7.58
N THR A 48 -8.01 -4.22 7.08
CA THR A 48 -8.36 -3.81 5.71
C THR A 48 -7.63 -4.69 4.70
N ALA A 49 -8.35 -5.21 3.70
CA ALA A 49 -7.77 -6.04 2.64
C ALA A 49 -6.87 -5.20 1.73
N PHE A 50 -5.75 -5.77 1.29
CA PHE A 50 -4.81 -5.12 0.38
C PHE A 50 -5.49 -4.64 -0.91
N GLU A 51 -6.37 -5.48 -1.50
CA GLU A 51 -7.15 -5.11 -2.70
C GLU A 51 -7.94 -3.82 -2.50
N GLU A 52 -8.63 -3.69 -1.36
CA GLU A 52 -9.46 -2.53 -1.05
C GLU A 52 -8.62 -1.25 -1.01
N ILE A 53 -7.43 -1.34 -0.39
CA ILE A 53 -6.50 -0.23 -0.27
C ILE A 53 -6.04 0.23 -1.65
N ILE A 54 -5.58 -0.70 -2.51
CA ILE A 54 -5.06 -0.35 -3.84
C ILE A 54 -6.15 0.08 -4.82
N ARG A 55 -7.35 -0.50 -4.72
CA ARG A 55 -8.51 -0.16 -5.58
C ARG A 55 -8.92 1.28 -5.35
N ARG A 56 -9.19 1.66 -4.10
CA ARG A 56 -9.57 3.03 -3.75
C ARG A 56 -8.53 4.06 -4.19
N SER A 57 -7.27 3.69 -4.11
CA SER A 57 -6.15 4.55 -4.48
C SER A 57 -6.03 4.75 -5.98
N ALA A 58 -6.28 3.69 -6.75
CA ALA A 58 -6.38 3.77 -8.20
C ALA A 58 -7.59 4.60 -8.64
N GLU A 59 -8.76 4.38 -8.04
CA GLU A 59 -10.00 5.11 -8.35
C GLU A 59 -9.91 6.61 -8.01
N ARG A 60 -9.14 6.99 -6.99
CA ARG A 60 -8.85 8.40 -6.65
C ARG A 60 -7.73 9.03 -7.49
N GLY A 61 -7.13 8.29 -8.42
CA GLY A 61 -6.09 8.80 -9.32
C GLY A 61 -4.70 8.93 -8.69
N TYR A 62 -4.43 8.30 -7.55
CA TYR A 62 -3.10 8.35 -6.92
C TYR A 62 -2.06 7.47 -7.65
N ILE A 63 -2.53 6.55 -8.49
CA ILE A 63 -1.71 5.58 -9.21
C ILE A 63 -1.81 5.86 -10.71
N ARG A 64 -0.75 6.40 -11.32
CA ARG A 64 -0.75 6.68 -12.77
C ARG A 64 -0.82 5.44 -13.62
N ASP A 65 -0.15 4.38 -13.21
CA ASP A 65 -0.16 3.11 -13.96
C ASP A 65 -1.56 2.44 -13.99
N ALA A 66 -2.54 2.94 -13.21
CA ALA A 66 -3.92 2.47 -13.19
C ALA A 66 -4.90 3.36 -14.00
N GLU A 67 -4.48 4.53 -14.48
CA GLU A 67 -5.34 5.46 -15.21
C GLU A 67 -5.94 4.82 -16.46
N GLY A 68 -7.27 4.80 -16.55
CA GLY A 68 -7.99 4.17 -17.65
C GLY A 68 -7.95 2.64 -17.68
N ARG A 69 -7.33 1.98 -16.69
CA ARG A 69 -7.14 0.52 -16.61
C ARG A 69 -7.17 -0.03 -15.18
N VAL A 70 -8.02 0.52 -14.33
CA VAL A 70 -8.03 0.25 -12.87
C VAL A 70 -8.13 -1.25 -12.56
N ASP A 71 -9.11 -1.96 -13.12
CA ASP A 71 -9.33 -3.38 -12.81
C ASP A 71 -8.18 -4.27 -13.28
N GLU A 72 -7.65 -4.01 -14.48
CA GLU A 72 -6.49 -4.73 -15.04
C GLU A 72 -5.25 -4.52 -14.18
N TRP A 73 -5.00 -3.28 -13.77
CA TRP A 73 -3.89 -2.94 -12.89
C TRP A 73 -4.03 -3.57 -11.50
N ILE A 74 -5.24 -3.64 -10.93
CA ILE A 74 -5.50 -4.31 -9.64
C ILE A 74 -5.16 -5.79 -9.75
N ALA A 75 -5.63 -6.48 -10.80
CA ALA A 75 -5.36 -7.90 -11.00
C ALA A 75 -3.84 -8.18 -11.08
N GLU A 76 -3.11 -7.37 -11.84
CA GLU A 76 -1.64 -7.45 -11.92
C GLU A 76 -0.98 -7.17 -10.56
N ARG A 77 -1.46 -6.16 -9.84
CA ARG A 77 -0.89 -5.77 -8.54
C ARG A 77 -1.11 -6.82 -7.46
N LEU A 78 -2.27 -7.49 -7.45
CA LEU A 78 -2.59 -8.60 -6.57
C LEU A 78 -1.73 -9.83 -6.90
N TRP A 79 -1.59 -10.16 -8.18
CA TRP A 79 -0.73 -11.26 -8.59
C TRP A 79 0.72 -11.03 -8.12
N ARG A 80 1.26 -9.83 -8.31
CA ARG A 80 2.62 -9.47 -7.84
C ARG A 80 2.75 -9.49 -6.32
N HIS A 81 1.70 -9.08 -5.58
CA HIS A 81 1.73 -9.12 -4.11
C HIS A 81 1.83 -10.56 -3.60
N ARG A 82 1.11 -11.49 -4.22
CA ARG A 82 1.10 -12.92 -3.85
C ARG A 82 2.30 -13.70 -4.40
N ASN A 83 2.98 -13.16 -5.42
CA ASN A 83 4.15 -13.77 -6.06
C ASN A 83 5.32 -12.77 -6.02
N PRO A 84 5.93 -12.54 -4.84
CA PRO A 84 7.02 -11.59 -4.71
C PRO A 84 8.20 -12.02 -5.58
N GLY A 85 8.61 -11.13 -6.49
CA GLY A 85 9.75 -11.29 -7.39
C GLY A 85 10.81 -10.22 -7.15
N GLU A 86 11.51 -9.83 -8.19
CA GLU A 86 12.48 -8.73 -8.11
C GLU A 86 11.82 -7.40 -7.71
N PRO A 87 12.56 -6.50 -7.04
CA PRO A 87 12.10 -5.15 -6.79
C PRO A 87 11.67 -4.45 -8.08
N TRP A 88 10.58 -3.68 -8.02
CA TRP A 88 10.04 -2.97 -9.18
C TRP A 88 9.61 -1.55 -8.81
N VAL A 89 9.53 -0.69 -9.81
CA VAL A 89 9.17 0.72 -9.64
C VAL A 89 7.72 0.96 -10.08
N GLN A 90 6.93 1.54 -9.19
CA GLN A 90 5.56 1.97 -9.44
C GLN A 90 5.50 3.49 -9.56
N ARG A 91 4.88 4.02 -10.63
CA ARG A 91 4.76 5.48 -10.81
C ARG A 91 3.47 6.01 -10.20
N ARG A 92 3.59 7.09 -9.43
CA ARG A 92 2.48 7.74 -8.73
C ARG A 92 2.03 9.02 -9.41
N GLY A 93 0.82 9.48 -9.07
CA GLY A 93 0.22 10.74 -9.53
C GLY A 93 1.11 11.97 -9.37
N ASP A 94 1.93 12.00 -8.32
CA ASP A 94 2.73 13.15 -7.91
C ASP A 94 4.12 13.25 -8.55
N GLY A 95 4.53 12.31 -9.41
CA GLY A 95 5.90 12.30 -9.97
C GLY A 95 6.86 11.32 -9.33
N ARG A 96 6.46 10.68 -8.23
CA ARG A 96 7.32 9.84 -7.41
C ARG A 96 7.09 8.35 -7.63
#